data_AF-A0A392U8H4-F1
#
_entry.id   AF-A0A392U8H4-F1
#
_cell.length_a   1.000
_cell.length_b   1.000
_cell.length_c   1.000
_cell.angle_alpha   90.00
_cell.angle_beta   90.00
_cell.angle_gamma   90.00
#
_symmetry.space_group_name_H-M   'P 1'
#
loop_
_entity.id
_entity.type
_entity.pdbx_description
1 polymer ?
#
loop_
_entity_poly.entity_id
_entity_poly.type
_entity_poly.pdbx_seq_one_letter_code
_entity_poly.pdbx_strand_id
1 'polypeptide(L)' 'MERPTEMHVAAVKRILRYLKGTMNYGILYRSTNEENVTLVGWTDSDYAGDYDDRKSTSGYVFSIGTG' A
#
# COMPACT_ATOMS: atom_id res chain seq x y z
N MET A 1 -11.62 -12.13 19.67
CA MET A 1 -12.36 -10.88 19.41
C MET A 1 -11.42 -9.72 19.63
N GLU A 2 -11.13 -8.93 18.58
CA GLU A 2 -10.19 -7.81 18.70
C GLU A 2 -10.75 -6.72 19.63
N ARG A 3 -9.86 -6.06 20.38
CA ARG A 3 -10.21 -5.01 21.35
C ARG A 3 -9.39 -3.76 21.03
N PRO A 4 -9.80 -2.98 20.01
CA PRO A 4 -9.10 -1.76 19.65
C PRO A 4 -9.08 -0.78 20.84
N THR A 5 -7.94 -0.14 21.06
CA THR A 5 -7.73 0.81 22.16
C THR A 5 -7.78 2.24 21.61
N GLU A 6 -7.82 3.23 22.50
CA GLU A 6 -7.72 4.64 22.10
C GLU A 6 -6.43 4.94 21.32
N MET A 7 -5.33 4.24 21.65
CA MET A 7 -4.07 4.34 20.89
C MET A 7 -4.23 3.85 19.45
N HIS A 8 -4.93 2.72 19.23
CA HIS A 8 -5.23 2.22 17.88
C HIS A 8 -6.08 3.23 17.10
N VAL A 9 -7.11 3.80 17.72
CA VAL A 9 -7.96 4.82 17.09
C VAL A 9 -7.17 6.08 16.76
N ALA A 10 -6.28 6.53 17.65
CA ALA A 10 -5.43 7.69 17.41
C ALA A 10 -4.46 7.46 16.23
N ALA A 11 -3.87 6.27 16.13
CA ALA A 11 -2.99 5.88 15.02
C ALA A 11 -3.73 5.91 13.68
N VAL A 12 -4.90 5.28 13.59
CA VAL A 12 -5.72 5.28 12.36
C VAL A 12 -6.11 6.71 11.95
N LYS A 13 -6.56 7.54 12.91
CA LYS A 13 -6.89 8.95 12.64
C LYS A 13 -5.69 9.74 12.12
N ARG A 14 -4.48 9.46 12.61
CA ARG A 14 -3.24 10.10 12.11
C ARG A 14 -2.96 9.71 10.66
N ILE A 15 -3.08 8.43 10.32
CA ILE A 15 -2.92 7.92 8.95
C ILE A 15 -3.92 8.61 8.01
N LEU A 16 -5.21 8.63 8.37
CA LEU A 16 -6.24 9.24 7.54
C LEU A 16 -6.05 10.76 7.35
N ARG A 17 -5.61 11.48 8.39
CA ARG A 17 -5.28 12.91 8.28
C ARG A 17 -4.10 13.16 7.33
N TYR A 18 -3.06 12.32 7.41
CA TYR A 18 -1.93 12.39 6.49
C TYR A 18 -2.39 12.18 5.05
N LEU A 19 -3.11 11.09 4.78
CA LEU A 19 -3.64 10.79 3.44
C LEU A 19 -4.48 11.94 2.88
N LYS A 20 -5.37 12.53 3.69
CA LYS A 20 -6.17 13.69 3.30
C LYS A 20 -5.31 14.92 2.98
N GLY A 21 -4.27 15.18 3.78
CA GLY A 21 -3.39 16.33 3.61
C GLY A 21 -2.41 16.19 2.44
N THR A 22 -2.07 14.96 2.06
CA THR A 22 -1.07 14.66 1.03
C THR A 22 -1.68 14.05 -0.23
N MET A 23 -2.97 14.27 -0.49
CA MET A 23 -3.64 13.73 -1.69
C MET A 23 -2.96 14.13 -3.00
N ASN A 24 -2.36 15.32 -3.04
CA ASN A 24 -1.69 15.85 -4.22
C ASN A 24 -0.18 15.55 -4.22
N TYR A 25 0.33 14.82 -3.22
CA TYR A 25 1.75 14.48 -3.15
C TYR A 25 1.97 13.21 -3.96
N GLY A 26 3.05 13.20 -4.73
CA GLY A 26 3.46 12.06 -5.52
C GLY A 26 4.96 12.09 -5.76
N ILE A 27 5.48 10.99 -6.29
CA ILE A 27 6.86 10.89 -6.75
C ILE A 27 6.86 11.14 -8.26
N LEU A 28 7.60 12.14 -8.70
CA LEU A 28 7.75 12.45 -10.12
C LEU A 28 8.97 11.72 -10.68
N TYR A 29 8.75 10.85 -11.65
CA TYR A 29 9.82 10.22 -12.42
C TYR A 29 10.08 11.05 -13.68
N ARG A 30 11.36 11.23 -14.02
CA ARG A 30 11.75 11.90 -15.27
C ARG A 30 11.45 10.96 -16.44
N SER A 31 10.65 11.41 -17.39
CA SER A 31 10.47 10.67 -18.65
C SER A 31 11.82 10.57 -19.35
N THR A 32 12.30 9.35 -19.59
CA THR A 32 13.29 9.09 -20.62
C THR A 32 12.57 9.15 -21.97
N ASN A 33 13.28 9.49 -23.05
CA ASN A 33 12.71 9.50 -24.41
C ASN A 33 12.42 8.07 -24.94
N GLU A 34 12.36 7.08 -24.05
CA GLU A 34 12.01 5.72 -24.36
C GLU A 34 10.49 5.61 -24.29
N GLU A 35 9.86 5.23 -25.40
CA GLU A 35 8.44 5.40 -25.66
C GLU A 35 7.48 4.63 -24.72
N ASN A 36 7.95 3.93 -23.67
CA ASN A 36 7.11 3.02 -22.89
C ASN A 36 7.47 2.89 -21.38
N VAL A 37 7.64 4.00 -20.65
CA VAL A 37 7.70 3.92 -19.17
C VAL A 37 6.31 3.56 -18.62
N THR A 38 6.09 2.27 -18.37
CA THR A 38 4.82 1.75 -17.83
C THR A 38 4.98 1.39 -16.37
N LEU A 39 4.02 1.82 -15.55
CA LEU A 39 3.87 1.36 -14.17
C LEU A 39 3.11 0.03 -14.17
N VAL A 40 3.75 -1.04 -13.73
CA VAL A 40 3.14 -2.38 -13.62
C VAL A 40 2.99 -2.74 -12.15
N GLY A 41 1.82 -3.22 -11.76
CA GLY A 41 1.52 -3.63 -10.39
C GLY A 41 1.05 -5.07 -10.32
N TRP A 42 1.50 -5.81 -9.32
CA TRP A 42 1.01 -7.13 -8.95
C TRP A 42 0.43 -7.10 -7.55
N THR A 43 -0.60 -7.92 -7.33
CA THR A 43 -1.23 -8.12 -6.04
C THR A 43 -1.31 -9.61 -5.77
N ASP A 44 -1.09 -9.99 -4.52
CA ASP A 44 -1.29 -11.34 -4.02
C ASP A 44 -2.05 -11.27 -2.70
N SER A 45 -2.81 -12.31 -2.40
CA SER A 45 -3.53 -12.43 -1.13
C SER A 45 -3.49 -13.86 -0.64
N ASP A 46 -2.96 -14.06 0.56
CA ASP A 46 -2.92 -15.36 1.22
C ASP A 46 -3.81 -15.35 2.46
N TYR A 47 -4.94 -16.05 2.38
CA TYR A 47 -5.87 -16.28 3.50
C TYR A 47 -5.52 -17.56 4.29
N ALA A 48 -4.83 -18.51 3.66
CA ALA A 48 -4.56 -19.81 4.23
C ALA A 48 -3.23 -19.89 4.99
N GLY A 49 -2.35 -18.91 4.82
CA GLY A 49 -1.05 -18.83 5.47
C GLY A 49 -1.08 -18.54 6.97
N ASP A 50 -2.15 -17.92 7.49
CA ASP A 50 -2.32 -17.71 8.93
C ASP A 50 -3.10 -18.88 9.55
N TYR A 51 -2.40 -19.78 10.23
CA TYR A 51 -3.00 -20.96 10.87
C TYR A 51 -3.79 -20.63 12.14
N ASP A 52 -3.46 -19.52 12.81
CA ASP A 52 -4.00 -19.19 14.12
C ASP A 52 -5.31 -18.42 14.00
N ASP A 53 -5.33 -17.36 13.19
CA ASP A 53 -6.51 -16.48 13.11
C ASP A 53 -7.06 -16.30 11.68
N ARG A 54 -6.46 -16.98 10.69
CA ARG A 54 -6.89 -16.96 9.27
C ARG A 54 -6.98 -15.55 8.71
N LYS A 55 -6.18 -14.61 9.20
CA LYS A 55 -6.13 -13.28 8.61
C LYS A 55 -5.50 -13.34 7.22
N SER A 56 -6.22 -12.78 6.25
CA SER A 56 -5.67 -12.53 4.93
C SER A 56 -4.48 -11.59 5.02
N THR A 57 -3.33 -12.05 4.54
CA THR A 57 -2.18 -11.19 4.25
C THR A 57 -2.26 -10.79 2.79
N SER A 58 -2.29 -9.49 2.49
CA SER A 58 -2.24 -8.99 1.11
C SER A 58 -0.89 -8.36 0.82
N GLY A 59 -0.27 -8.76 -0.29
CA GLY A 59 0.98 -8.23 -0.80
C GLY A 59 0.76 -7.42 -2.07
N TYR A 60 1.55 -6.35 -2.24
CA TYR A 60 1.53 -5.51 -3.44
C TYR A 60 2.97 -5.24 -3.88
N VAL A 61 3.23 -5.34 -5.19
CA VAL A 61 4.53 -4.99 -5.79
C VAL A 61 4.27 -4.10 -6.98
N PHE A 62 5.02 -3.00 -7.09
CA PHE A 62 4.95 -2.07 -8.21
C PHE A 62 6.33 -1.96 -8.86
N SER A 63 6.39 -2.02 -10.18
CA SER A 63 7.60 -1.84 -10.99
C SER A 63 7.41 -0.70 -11.99
N ILE A 64 8.44 0.11 -12.18
CA ILE A 64 8.50 1.18 -13.15
C ILE A 64 9.87 1.13 -13.86
N GLY A 65 9.87 1.00 -15.19
CA GLY A 65 11.08 0.76 -15.99
C GLY A 65 11.35 -0.72 -16.28
N THR A 66 12.50 -1.02 -16.88
CA THR A 66 12.83 -2.37 -17.38
C THR A 66 13.56 -3.28 -16.40
N GLY A 67 13.90 -2.80 -15.19
CA GLY A 67 14.70 -3.55 -14.22
C GLY A 67 16.18 -3.64 -14.59
#